data_AF-A0A6B0SST2-F1
#
_entry.id   AF-A0A6B0SST2-F1
#
_cell.length_a   1.000
_cell.length_b   1.000
_cell.length_c   1.000
_cell.angle_alpha   90.00
_cell.angle_beta   90.00
_cell.angle_gamma   90.00
#
_symmetry.space_group_name_H-M   'P 1'
#
loop_
_entity.id
_entity.type
_entity.pdbx_description
1 polymer ?
#
loop_
_entity_poly.entity_id
_entity_poly.type
_entity_poly.pdbx_seq_one_letter_code
_entity_poly.pdbx_strand_id
1 'polypeptide(L)'
;MTSLDHGKFTRVTTYFHTLLALDVFLLFFTGYSVMFNDELWWMVEFMGGNASVLAIHRLAGLALIALTVFWVTLMLIGPGRRKNFRAAMPSPADTEAFIQDVQFVLGRADERHPNARQFAGYESDEVPLLSYIGKGVLWIFTVELVLLMVSGLLIWNKVGLSEFYQSKAVVMGFVTFHGLLGVIMLMGVMFHIFEHGFHPAFYPVELKAFVAKDAMPDHEDADSDADHEGTGIERLSLRPSWGLASNLMGGAVAIGIVSVLLASIFDEGYPVPRELAVGGGPANLLLTVGVNIGVFVLLVGLVLSTYGNVLRSRYESQREREEVTAADGGEPVDDD
;
A
#
# COMPACT_ATOMS: atom_id res chain seq x y z
N MET A 1 3.97 -16.53 19.37
CA MET A 1 3.32 -16.23 18.08
C MET A 1 4.32 -16.57 16.98
N THR A 2 4.00 -17.48 16.06
CA THR A 2 4.88 -17.81 14.93
C THR A 2 4.68 -16.77 13.84
N SER A 3 5.63 -15.85 13.70
CA SER A 3 5.64 -14.90 12.60
C SER A 3 6.37 -15.53 11.42
N LEU A 4 5.65 -15.96 10.39
CA LEU A 4 6.22 -16.39 9.11
C LEU A 4 6.94 -15.26 8.35
N ASP A 5 6.83 -14.06 8.88
CA ASP A 5 7.40 -12.88 8.29
C ASP A 5 8.86 -12.76 8.72
N HIS A 6 9.74 -13.33 7.90
CA HIS A 6 11.17 -13.37 8.14
C HIS A 6 11.87 -12.01 7.94
N GLY A 7 11.13 -10.91 8.13
CA GLY A 7 11.57 -9.52 8.10
C GLY A 7 12.65 -9.26 7.06
N LYS A 8 12.31 -8.88 5.82
CA LYS A 8 13.35 -8.51 4.82
C LYS A 8 13.63 -7.00 4.79
N PHE A 9 12.91 -6.21 5.59
CA PHE A 9 12.96 -4.75 5.58
C PHE A 9 13.86 -4.20 6.69
N THR A 10 14.61 -3.15 6.36
CA THR A 10 15.42 -2.41 7.34
C THR A 10 14.57 -1.39 8.07
N ARG A 11 15.05 -0.85 9.20
CA ARG A 11 14.39 0.28 9.90
C ARG A 11 14.10 1.44 8.95
N VAL A 12 15.05 1.80 8.09
CA VAL A 12 14.87 2.88 7.11
C VAL A 12 13.71 2.57 6.17
N THR A 13 13.59 1.32 5.71
CA THR A 13 12.50 0.88 4.84
C THR A 13 11.14 0.94 5.54
N THR A 14 11.03 0.52 6.80
CA THR A 14 9.76 0.52 7.53
C THR A 14 9.30 1.92 7.91
N TYR A 15 10.23 2.80 8.30
CA TYR A 15 9.94 4.23 8.50
C TYR A 15 9.54 4.91 7.20
N PHE A 16 10.27 4.67 6.11
CA PHE A 16 9.93 5.21 4.79
C PHE A 16 8.54 4.75 4.34
N HIS A 17 8.24 3.46 4.46
CA HIS A 17 6.92 2.92 4.14
C HIS A 17 5.81 3.62 4.95
N THR A 18 6.01 3.79 6.26
CA THR A 18 5.05 4.48 7.13
C THR A 18 4.79 5.92 6.69
N LEU A 19 5.86 6.69 6.43
CA LEU A 19 5.75 8.08 6.00
C LEU A 19 5.12 8.20 4.62
N LEU A 20 5.53 7.33 3.68
CA LEU A 20 4.95 7.27 2.35
C LEU A 20 3.47 6.90 2.39
N ALA A 21 3.08 5.91 3.20
CA ALA A 21 1.69 5.51 3.36
C ALA A 21 0.83 6.66 3.90
N LEU A 22 1.30 7.37 4.93
CA LEU A 22 0.58 8.51 5.49
C LEU A 22 0.38 9.63 4.46
N ASP A 23 1.42 9.95 3.70
CA ASP A 23 1.39 10.96 2.65
C ASP A 23 0.46 10.56 1.50
N VAL A 24 0.53 9.30 1.05
CA VAL A 24 -0.35 8.72 0.04
C VAL A 24 -1.81 8.72 0.50
N PHE A 25 -2.11 8.39 1.76
CA PHE A 25 -3.47 8.50 2.30
C PHE A 25 -3.98 9.94 2.26
N LEU A 26 -3.15 10.92 2.65
CA LEU A 26 -3.54 12.33 2.58
C LEU A 26 -3.79 12.80 1.14
N LEU A 27 -2.95 12.39 0.20
CA LEU A 27 -3.12 12.64 -1.22
C LEU A 27 -4.41 12.02 -1.75
N PHE A 28 -4.74 10.79 -1.36
CA PHE A 28 -5.99 10.16 -1.77
C PHE A 28 -7.20 10.81 -1.13
N PHE A 29 -7.24 11.03 0.19
CA PHE A 29 -8.40 11.68 0.80
C PHE A 29 -8.68 13.05 0.18
N THR A 30 -7.64 13.82 -0.12
CA THR A 30 -7.81 15.14 -0.77
C THR A 30 -8.14 15.02 -2.26
N GLY A 31 -7.43 14.19 -3.03
CA GLY A 31 -7.65 14.02 -4.47
C GLY A 31 -8.99 13.37 -4.80
N TYR A 32 -9.39 12.37 -4.02
CA TYR A 32 -10.70 11.71 -4.09
C TYR A 32 -11.82 12.72 -3.85
N SER A 33 -11.71 13.55 -2.81
CA SER A 33 -12.69 14.60 -2.50
C SER A 33 -12.82 15.68 -3.59
N VAL A 34 -11.73 15.97 -4.31
CA VAL A 34 -11.77 16.92 -5.44
C VAL A 34 -12.44 16.30 -6.66
N MET A 35 -12.12 15.03 -6.96
CA MET A 35 -12.64 14.35 -8.14
C MET A 35 -14.12 14.01 -8.01
N PHE A 36 -14.55 13.54 -6.84
CA PHE A 36 -15.91 13.06 -6.56
C PHE A 36 -16.57 13.97 -5.53
N ASN A 37 -16.56 15.28 -5.82
CA ASN A 37 -16.99 16.34 -4.90
C ASN A 37 -18.45 16.18 -4.47
N ASP A 38 -19.30 15.71 -5.38
CA ASP A 38 -20.72 15.53 -5.17
C ASP A 38 -20.98 14.37 -4.19
N GLU A 39 -20.32 13.24 -4.39
CA GLU A 39 -20.42 12.05 -3.53
C GLU A 39 -19.71 12.23 -2.18
N LEU A 40 -18.66 13.06 -2.14
CA LEU A 40 -17.79 13.29 -0.99
C LEU A 40 -17.86 14.73 -0.45
N TRP A 41 -18.99 15.41 -0.65
CA TRP A 41 -19.21 16.78 -0.20
C TRP A 41 -18.87 16.98 1.29
N TRP A 42 -19.11 15.97 2.12
CA TRP A 42 -18.85 16.01 3.55
C TRP A 42 -17.35 16.05 3.87
N MET A 43 -16.51 15.38 3.07
CA MET A 43 -15.05 15.44 3.24
C MET A 43 -14.52 16.82 2.85
N VAL A 44 -15.07 17.37 1.77
CA VAL A 44 -14.72 18.71 1.28
C VAL A 44 -15.05 19.76 2.35
N GLU A 45 -16.24 19.68 2.93
CA GLU A 45 -16.68 20.57 4.02
C GLU A 45 -15.80 20.37 5.27
N PHE A 46 -15.54 19.13 5.67
CA PHE A 46 -14.68 18.80 6.81
C PHE A 46 -13.26 19.37 6.66
N MET A 47 -12.71 19.38 5.45
CA MET A 47 -11.39 19.94 5.15
C MET A 47 -11.40 21.46 4.93
N GLY A 48 -12.54 22.14 5.09
CA GLY A 48 -12.66 23.59 4.96
C GLY A 48 -12.87 24.09 3.53
N GLY A 49 -13.53 23.29 2.68
CA GLY A 49 -13.91 23.64 1.31
C GLY A 49 -12.83 23.35 0.25
N ASN A 50 -13.21 23.49 -1.02
CA ASN A 50 -12.36 23.13 -2.16
C ASN A 50 -10.98 23.84 -2.18
N ALA A 51 -10.91 25.10 -1.75
CA ALA A 51 -9.64 25.82 -1.67
C ALA A 51 -8.65 25.15 -0.69
N SER A 52 -9.16 24.74 0.47
CA SER A 52 -8.38 24.09 1.52
C SER A 52 -7.96 22.69 1.12
N VAL A 53 -8.88 21.89 0.55
CA VAL A 53 -8.57 20.55 0.00
C VAL A 53 -7.44 20.62 -1.02
N LEU A 54 -7.53 21.55 -1.98
CA LEU A 54 -6.49 21.73 -3.00
C LEU A 54 -5.15 22.20 -2.41
N ALA A 55 -5.16 23.03 -1.36
CA ALA A 55 -3.95 23.45 -0.68
C ALA A 55 -3.26 22.28 0.05
N ILE A 56 -4.03 21.46 0.76
CA ILE A 56 -3.54 20.26 1.45
C ILE A 56 -3.00 19.25 0.43
N HIS A 57 -3.73 18.99 -0.65
CA HIS A 57 -3.31 18.07 -1.72
C HIS A 57 -1.96 18.49 -2.32
N ARG A 58 -1.79 19.78 -2.58
CA ARG A 58 -0.55 20.35 -3.10
C ARG A 58 0.61 20.21 -2.12
N LEU A 59 0.37 20.46 -0.83
CA LEU A 59 1.39 20.31 0.20
C LEU A 59 1.83 18.84 0.34
N ALA A 60 0.87 17.91 0.37
CA ALA A 60 1.15 16.47 0.36
C ALA A 60 1.90 16.06 -0.91
N GLY A 61 1.55 16.61 -2.07
CA GLY A 61 2.28 16.36 -3.33
C GLY A 61 3.75 16.80 -3.26
N LEU A 62 4.06 17.91 -2.59
CA LEU A 62 5.45 18.31 -2.35
C LEU A 62 6.17 17.36 -1.38
N ALA A 63 5.47 16.88 -0.34
CA ALA A 63 6.01 15.88 0.57
C ALA A 63 6.30 14.55 -0.14
N LEU A 64 5.43 14.08 -1.03
CA LEU A 64 5.65 12.91 -1.87
C LEU A 64 6.91 13.03 -2.72
N ILE A 65 7.09 14.20 -3.36
CA ILE A 65 8.28 14.47 -4.18
C ILE A 65 9.54 14.42 -3.30
N ALA A 66 9.51 15.05 -2.12
CA ALA A 66 10.64 15.04 -1.20
C ALA A 66 10.97 13.62 -0.71
N LEU A 67 9.96 12.84 -0.30
CA LEU A 67 10.11 11.43 0.09
C LEU A 67 10.68 10.60 -1.06
N THR A 68 10.21 10.80 -2.28
CA THR A 68 10.70 10.07 -3.45
C THR A 68 12.15 10.43 -3.78
N VAL A 69 12.52 11.71 -3.74
CA VAL A 69 13.91 12.15 -3.94
C VAL A 69 14.82 11.55 -2.88
N PHE A 70 14.40 11.53 -1.62
CA PHE A 70 15.13 10.88 -0.53
C PHE A 70 15.34 9.39 -0.82
N TRP A 71 14.28 8.67 -1.18
CA TRP A 71 14.35 7.23 -1.44
C TRP A 71 15.20 6.87 -2.65
N VAL A 72 15.03 7.59 -3.77
CA VAL A 72 15.86 7.42 -4.97
C VAL A 72 17.32 7.70 -4.64
N THR A 73 17.61 8.74 -3.85
CA THR A 73 18.97 9.05 -3.40
C THR A 73 19.55 7.87 -2.61
N LEU A 74 18.82 7.34 -1.63
CA LEU A 74 19.24 6.15 -0.87
C LEU A 74 19.47 4.93 -1.77
N MET A 75 18.63 4.70 -2.79
CA MET A 75 18.84 3.63 -3.74
C MET A 75 20.11 3.81 -4.59
N LEU A 76 20.47 5.05 -4.92
CA LEU A 76 21.63 5.35 -5.77
C LEU A 76 22.96 5.31 -5.00
N ILE A 77 22.98 5.75 -3.74
CA ILE A 77 24.22 5.88 -2.94
C ILE A 77 24.33 4.86 -1.81
N GLY A 78 23.24 4.18 -1.45
CA GLY A 78 23.17 3.30 -0.30
C GLY A 78 23.86 1.94 -0.49
N PRO A 79 24.10 1.23 0.63
CA PRO A 79 24.68 -0.12 0.61
C PRO A 79 23.77 -1.10 -0.14
N GLY A 80 24.35 -2.00 -0.92
CA GLY A 80 23.60 -3.01 -1.66
C GLY A 80 22.88 -2.53 -2.92
N ARG A 81 23.06 -1.26 -3.35
CA ARG A 81 22.35 -0.65 -4.49
C ARG A 81 22.19 -1.54 -5.73
N ARG A 82 23.28 -2.15 -6.21
CA ARG A 82 23.26 -2.95 -7.45
C ARG A 82 22.54 -4.28 -7.26
N LYS A 83 22.68 -4.90 -6.08
CA LYS A 83 22.04 -6.17 -5.76
C LYS A 83 20.53 -5.98 -5.60
N ASN A 84 20.14 -4.97 -4.80
CA ASN A 84 18.74 -4.66 -4.53
C ASN A 84 18.00 -4.19 -5.79
N PHE A 85 18.60 -3.30 -6.56
CA PHE A 85 18.03 -2.83 -7.83
C PHE A 85 17.86 -3.99 -8.83
N ARG A 86 18.88 -4.83 -9.00
CA ARG A 86 18.80 -5.99 -9.90
C ARG A 86 17.73 -7.00 -9.46
N ALA A 87 17.53 -7.18 -8.16
CA ALA A 87 16.50 -8.06 -7.62
C ALA A 87 15.07 -7.54 -7.88
N ALA A 88 14.88 -6.22 -7.98
CA ALA A 88 13.59 -5.61 -8.29
C ALA A 88 13.28 -5.55 -9.79
N MET A 89 14.27 -5.70 -10.67
CA MET A 89 14.06 -5.68 -12.12
C MET A 89 13.28 -6.91 -12.60
N PRO A 90 12.32 -6.75 -13.53
CA PRO A 90 11.72 -7.88 -14.24
C PRO A 90 12.79 -8.66 -14.99
N SER A 91 12.65 -9.98 -15.01
CA SER A 91 13.56 -10.93 -15.60
C SER A 91 12.79 -11.96 -16.42
N PRO A 92 13.43 -12.67 -17.37
CA PRO A 92 12.76 -13.72 -18.13
C PRO A 92 12.13 -14.81 -17.24
N ALA A 93 12.74 -15.09 -16.09
CA ALA A 93 12.24 -16.05 -15.11
C ALA A 93 10.92 -15.61 -14.44
N ASP A 94 10.57 -14.32 -14.52
CA ASP A 94 9.25 -13.83 -14.07
C ASP A 94 8.16 -14.18 -15.09
N THR A 95 8.48 -14.19 -16.39
CA THR A 95 7.57 -14.64 -17.45
C THR A 95 7.34 -16.15 -17.37
N GLU A 96 8.41 -16.92 -17.16
CA GLU A 96 8.31 -18.37 -16.92
C GLU A 96 7.44 -18.67 -15.69
N ALA A 97 7.64 -17.89 -14.62
CA ALA A 97 6.82 -17.99 -13.41
C ALA A 97 5.35 -17.72 -13.69
N PHE A 98 5.02 -16.66 -14.42
CA PHE A 98 3.65 -16.33 -14.80
C PHE A 98 3.00 -17.46 -15.62
N ILE A 99 3.70 -18.01 -16.61
CA ILE A 99 3.17 -19.09 -17.47
C ILE A 99 2.88 -20.34 -16.63
N GLN A 100 3.82 -20.75 -15.77
CA GLN A 100 3.62 -21.92 -14.90
C GLN A 100 2.51 -21.66 -13.87
N ASP A 101 2.38 -20.44 -13.34
CA ASP A 101 1.30 -20.11 -12.41
C ASP A 101 -0.08 -20.24 -13.06
N VAL A 102 -0.22 -19.78 -14.30
CA VAL A 102 -1.43 -20.00 -15.11
C VAL A 102 -1.67 -21.49 -15.34
N GLN A 103 -0.63 -22.27 -15.66
CA GLN A 103 -0.77 -23.72 -15.81
C GLN A 103 -1.20 -24.40 -14.51
N PHE A 104 -0.64 -23.99 -13.37
CA PHE A 104 -1.00 -24.50 -12.05
C PHE A 104 -2.47 -24.21 -11.71
N VAL A 105 -2.93 -22.96 -11.91
CA VAL A 105 -4.33 -22.58 -11.70
C VAL A 105 -5.29 -23.38 -12.61
N LEU A 106 -4.85 -23.71 -13.83
CA LEU A 106 -5.60 -24.54 -14.76
C LEU A 106 -5.48 -26.06 -14.50
N GLY A 107 -4.78 -26.47 -13.44
CA GLY A 107 -4.54 -27.88 -13.09
C GLY A 107 -3.63 -28.63 -14.07
N ARG A 108 -2.79 -27.91 -14.82
CA ARG A 108 -1.83 -28.44 -15.81
C ARG A 108 -0.39 -28.50 -15.30
N ALA A 109 -0.14 -28.03 -14.08
CA ALA A 109 1.13 -28.16 -13.38
C ALA A 109 0.86 -28.57 -11.93
N ASP A 110 1.70 -29.44 -11.37
CA ASP A 110 1.54 -29.96 -10.01
C ASP A 110 1.99 -28.94 -8.94
N GLU A 111 2.88 -28.02 -9.30
CA GLU A 111 3.41 -27.00 -8.40
C GLU A 111 3.56 -25.62 -9.07
N ARG A 112 3.51 -24.58 -8.23
CA ARG A 112 3.82 -23.20 -8.63
C ARG A 112 5.32 -23.02 -8.85
N HIS A 113 5.68 -22.16 -9.80
CA HIS A 113 7.07 -21.79 -10.06
C HIS A 113 7.74 -21.19 -8.80
N PRO A 114 9.04 -21.43 -8.55
CA PRO A 114 9.75 -20.87 -7.39
C PRO A 114 9.60 -19.35 -7.25
N ASN A 115 9.76 -18.60 -8.36
CA ASN A 115 9.56 -17.14 -8.37
C ASN A 115 8.10 -16.66 -8.18
N ALA A 116 7.11 -17.56 -8.15
CA ALA A 116 5.72 -17.25 -7.81
C ALA A 116 5.39 -17.51 -6.34
N ARG A 117 6.29 -18.16 -5.61
CA ARG A 117 6.14 -18.44 -4.17
C ARG A 117 6.41 -17.15 -3.42
N GLN A 118 5.47 -16.74 -2.57
CA GLN A 118 5.61 -15.54 -1.76
C GLN A 118 5.63 -15.85 -0.26
N PHE A 119 4.87 -16.85 0.22
CA PHE A 119 4.77 -17.11 1.68
C PHE A 119 4.34 -18.51 2.11
N ALA A 120 4.13 -19.50 1.23
CA ALA A 120 3.50 -20.77 1.63
C ALA A 120 4.48 -21.97 1.61
N GLY A 121 4.90 -22.45 2.79
CA GLY A 121 5.58 -23.75 2.97
C GLY A 121 7.04 -23.82 2.53
N TYR A 122 7.73 -22.67 2.39
CA TYR A 122 9.15 -22.60 2.05
C TYR A 122 9.93 -21.64 2.98
N GLU A 123 11.16 -22.00 3.30
CA GLU A 123 12.04 -21.24 4.18
C GLU A 123 12.36 -19.86 3.60
N SER A 124 12.77 -18.93 4.47
CA SER A 124 12.96 -17.51 4.12
C SER A 124 13.97 -17.25 2.98
N ASP A 125 14.93 -18.15 2.84
CA ASP A 125 16.01 -18.19 1.85
C ASP A 125 15.58 -18.89 0.56
N GLU A 126 14.61 -19.81 0.63
CA GLU A 126 13.98 -20.46 -0.53
C GLU A 126 12.96 -19.56 -1.23
N VAL A 127 12.36 -18.62 -0.50
CA VAL A 127 11.39 -17.66 -1.06
C VAL A 127 12.11 -16.43 -1.62
N PRO A 128 11.84 -16.01 -2.87
CA PRO A 128 12.42 -14.81 -3.44
C PRO A 128 12.11 -13.56 -2.59
N LEU A 129 13.00 -12.56 -2.63
CA LEU A 129 12.76 -11.28 -1.95
C LEU A 129 11.45 -10.62 -2.43
N LEU A 130 11.19 -10.73 -3.73
CA LEU A 130 10.00 -10.26 -4.44
C LEU A 130 9.57 -11.37 -5.41
N SER A 131 8.34 -11.86 -5.26
CA SER A 131 7.70 -12.72 -6.26
C SER A 131 7.51 -11.95 -7.57
N TYR A 132 7.22 -12.65 -8.68
CA TYR A 132 6.91 -11.96 -9.95
C TYR A 132 5.71 -11.00 -9.80
N ILE A 133 4.72 -11.36 -8.96
CA ILE A 133 3.57 -10.50 -8.62
C ILE A 133 4.05 -9.28 -7.84
N GLY A 134 4.86 -9.48 -6.79
CA GLY A 134 5.41 -8.39 -5.99
C GLY A 134 6.27 -7.42 -6.79
N LYS A 135 7.06 -7.91 -7.76
CA LYS A 135 7.77 -7.06 -8.72
C LYS A 135 6.81 -6.27 -9.61
N GLY A 136 5.75 -6.92 -10.09
CA GLY A 136 4.70 -6.27 -10.89
C GLY A 136 4.05 -5.11 -10.13
N VAL A 137 3.62 -5.35 -8.88
CA VAL A 137 3.04 -4.33 -8.00
C VAL A 137 4.04 -3.18 -7.76
N LEU A 138 5.30 -3.50 -7.45
CA LEU A 138 6.34 -2.48 -7.25
C LEU A 138 6.51 -1.58 -8.48
N TRP A 139 6.55 -2.14 -9.69
CA TRP A 139 6.74 -1.36 -10.90
C TRP A 139 5.51 -0.57 -11.33
N ILE A 140 4.31 -1.12 -11.17
CA ILE A 140 3.06 -0.39 -11.40
C ILE A 140 3.02 0.84 -10.49
N PHE A 141 3.20 0.65 -9.18
CA PHE A 141 3.19 1.77 -8.23
C PHE A 141 4.30 2.78 -8.52
N THR A 142 5.50 2.32 -8.90
CA THR A 142 6.61 3.22 -9.23
C THR A 142 6.29 4.08 -10.45
N VAL A 143 5.80 3.48 -11.53
CA VAL A 143 5.46 4.20 -12.76
C VAL A 143 4.29 5.15 -12.52
N GLU A 144 3.24 4.70 -11.84
CA GLU A 144 2.06 5.51 -11.54
C GLU A 144 2.40 6.71 -10.65
N LEU A 145 3.19 6.53 -9.58
CA LEU A 145 3.65 7.63 -8.73
C LEU A 145 4.48 8.64 -9.51
N VAL A 146 5.39 8.19 -10.39
CA VAL A 146 6.19 9.09 -11.24
C VAL A 146 5.29 9.89 -12.18
N LEU A 147 4.34 9.25 -12.85
CA LEU A 147 3.41 9.92 -13.76
C LEU A 147 2.50 10.90 -13.00
N LEU A 148 2.03 10.55 -11.80
CA LEU A 148 1.25 11.43 -10.94
C LEU A 148 2.05 12.65 -10.48
N MET A 149 3.29 12.48 -10.02
CA MET A 149 4.13 13.62 -9.63
C MET A 149 4.41 14.55 -10.82
N VAL A 150 4.76 14.00 -11.98
CA VAL A 150 5.03 14.81 -13.19
C VAL A 150 3.78 15.55 -13.64
N SER A 151 2.65 14.84 -13.79
CA SER A 151 1.39 15.46 -14.20
C SER A 151 0.89 16.48 -13.17
N GLY A 152 1.05 16.21 -11.87
CA GLY A 152 0.72 17.12 -10.78
C GLY A 152 1.51 18.42 -10.82
N LEU A 153 2.83 18.34 -11.06
CA LEU A 153 3.69 19.51 -11.24
C LEU A 153 3.31 20.32 -12.49
N LEU A 154 2.98 19.65 -13.59
CA LEU A 154 2.53 20.34 -14.81
C LEU A 154 1.23 21.12 -14.59
N ILE A 155 0.24 20.51 -13.94
CA ILE A 155 -1.05 21.18 -13.66
C ILE A 155 -1.00 22.15 -12.48
N TRP A 156 0.12 22.21 -11.75
CA TRP A 156 0.33 23.19 -10.68
C TRP A 156 0.33 24.63 -11.22
N ASN A 157 1.02 24.85 -12.35
CA ASN A 157 1.03 26.13 -13.06
C ASN A 157 0.18 26.07 -14.34
N LYS A 158 -1.15 26.01 -14.17
CA LYS A 158 -2.10 25.96 -15.29
C LYS A 158 -1.93 27.11 -16.28
N VAL A 159 -1.55 28.30 -15.79
CA VAL A 159 -1.34 29.50 -16.62
C VAL A 159 -0.11 29.31 -17.51
N GLY A 160 1.04 28.98 -16.92
CA GLY A 160 2.27 28.73 -17.68
C GLY A 160 2.11 27.56 -18.66
N LEU A 161 1.38 26.50 -18.29
CA LEU A 161 1.09 25.38 -19.18
C LEU A 161 0.20 25.79 -20.36
N SER A 162 -0.84 26.60 -20.11
CA SER A 162 -1.72 27.13 -21.16
C SER A 162 -0.99 28.07 -22.11
N GLU A 163 -0.06 28.88 -21.61
CA GLU A 163 0.75 29.81 -22.41
C GLU A 163 1.76 29.05 -23.27
N PHE A 164 2.43 28.03 -22.72
CA PHE A 164 3.41 27.22 -23.43
C PHE A 164 2.80 26.45 -24.61
N TYR A 165 1.64 25.80 -24.39
CA TYR A 165 0.95 25.05 -25.44
C TYR A 165 -0.03 25.89 -26.27
N GLN A 166 -0.26 27.16 -25.89
CA GLN A 166 -1.28 28.05 -26.46
C GLN A 166 -2.67 27.39 -26.56
N SER A 167 -2.99 26.48 -25.64
CA SER A 167 -4.18 25.64 -25.73
C SER A 167 -4.74 25.28 -24.36
N LYS A 168 -6.00 25.67 -24.14
CA LYS A 168 -6.77 25.24 -22.96
C LYS A 168 -7.04 23.74 -23.00
N ALA A 169 -7.22 23.15 -24.18
CA ALA A 169 -7.50 21.72 -24.33
C ALA A 169 -6.33 20.85 -23.83
N VAL A 170 -5.09 21.30 -24.00
CA VAL A 170 -3.91 20.57 -23.48
C VAL A 170 -3.88 20.59 -21.96
N VAL A 171 -4.14 21.74 -21.33
CA VAL A 171 -4.25 21.85 -19.86
C VAL A 171 -5.34 20.93 -19.33
N MET A 172 -6.49 20.91 -19.99
CA MET A 172 -7.62 20.03 -19.66
C MET A 172 -7.25 18.54 -19.76
N GLY A 173 -6.51 18.18 -20.81
CA GLY A 173 -6.00 16.82 -20.99
C GLY A 173 -5.10 16.39 -19.84
N PHE A 174 -4.17 17.25 -19.39
CA PHE A 174 -3.30 16.92 -18.25
C PHE A 174 -4.04 16.80 -16.92
N VAL A 175 -5.07 17.63 -16.69
CA VAL A 175 -5.90 17.52 -15.48
C VAL A 175 -6.67 16.19 -15.48
N THR A 176 -7.30 15.85 -16.60
CA THR A 176 -8.03 14.58 -16.77
C THR A 176 -7.10 13.39 -16.60
N PHE A 177 -5.92 13.45 -17.23
CA PHE A 177 -4.89 12.42 -17.13
C PHE A 177 -4.43 12.21 -15.68
N HIS A 178 -4.16 13.29 -14.93
CA HIS A 178 -3.78 13.20 -13.51
C HIS A 178 -4.90 12.59 -12.67
N GLY A 179 -6.16 13.01 -12.89
CA GLY A 179 -7.32 12.47 -12.18
C GLY A 179 -7.53 10.97 -12.44
N LEU A 180 -7.49 10.54 -13.71
CA LEU A 180 -7.64 9.13 -14.09
C LEU A 180 -6.48 8.26 -13.60
N LEU A 181 -5.24 8.76 -13.64
CA LEU A 181 -4.11 8.07 -13.00
C LEU A 181 -4.33 7.92 -11.49
N GLY A 182 -4.90 8.94 -10.84
CA GLY A 182 -5.28 8.89 -9.44
C GLY A 182 -6.29 7.78 -9.16
N VAL A 183 -7.30 7.62 -10.03
CA VAL A 183 -8.28 6.52 -9.93
C VAL A 183 -7.62 5.15 -10.04
N ILE A 184 -6.74 4.95 -11.02
CA ILE A 184 -6.07 3.65 -11.21
C ILE A 184 -5.18 3.32 -10.00
N MET A 185 -4.37 4.29 -9.54
CA MET A 185 -3.52 4.10 -8.37
C MET A 185 -4.37 3.86 -7.11
N LEU A 186 -5.51 4.53 -6.96
CA LEU A 186 -6.45 4.31 -5.85
C LEU A 186 -6.93 2.86 -5.82
N MET A 187 -7.24 2.27 -6.97
CA MET A 187 -7.58 0.84 -7.05
C MET A 187 -6.43 -0.04 -6.57
N GLY A 188 -5.20 0.25 -7.02
CA GLY A 188 -4.00 -0.44 -6.58
C GLY A 188 -3.82 -0.37 -5.06
N VAL A 189 -4.04 0.80 -4.46
CA VAL A 189 -3.96 1.01 -3.01
C VAL A 189 -5.05 0.27 -2.25
N MET A 190 -6.29 0.26 -2.73
CA MET A 190 -7.38 -0.53 -2.12
C MET A 190 -7.05 -2.03 -2.14
N PHE A 191 -6.51 -2.54 -3.26
CA PHE A 191 -6.04 -3.92 -3.35
C PHE A 191 -4.86 -4.19 -2.42
N HIS A 192 -3.88 -3.29 -2.33
CA HIS A 192 -2.74 -3.42 -1.43
C HIS A 192 -3.18 -3.51 0.05
N ILE A 193 -4.13 -2.67 0.47
CA ILE A 193 -4.71 -2.72 1.82
C ILE A 193 -5.35 -4.09 2.08
N PHE A 194 -6.10 -4.61 1.12
CA PHE A 194 -6.75 -5.91 1.24
C PHE A 194 -5.75 -7.07 1.30
N GLU A 195 -4.81 -7.11 0.36
CA GLU A 195 -3.80 -8.16 0.25
C GLU A 195 -3.00 -8.28 1.54
N HIS A 196 -2.46 -7.18 2.06
CA HIS A 196 -1.57 -7.22 3.21
C HIS A 196 -2.30 -7.15 4.57
N GLY A 197 -3.52 -6.61 4.61
CA GLY A 197 -4.34 -6.57 5.83
C GLY A 197 -5.12 -7.85 6.09
N PHE A 198 -5.50 -8.57 5.03
CA PHE A 198 -6.44 -9.69 5.10
C PHE A 198 -5.87 -11.00 4.54
N HIS A 199 -4.56 -11.07 4.31
CA HIS A 199 -3.89 -12.33 4.02
C HIS A 199 -4.08 -13.33 5.18
N PRO A 200 -4.49 -14.59 4.92
CA PRO A 200 -4.75 -15.58 5.98
C PRO A 200 -3.54 -15.82 6.90
N ALA A 201 -2.33 -15.71 6.35
CA ALA A 201 -1.09 -15.93 7.11
C ALA A 201 -0.70 -14.75 8.02
N PHE A 202 -1.19 -13.54 7.73
CA PHE A 202 -0.74 -12.30 8.39
C PHE A 202 -1.87 -11.52 9.05
N TYR A 203 -3.13 -11.95 8.89
CA TYR A 203 -4.27 -11.25 9.42
C TYR A 203 -4.16 -11.03 10.95
N PRO A 204 -4.31 -9.78 11.44
CA PRO A 204 -4.93 -8.63 10.76
C PRO A 204 -3.98 -7.64 10.05
N VAL A 205 -2.67 -7.83 10.08
CA VAL A 205 -1.70 -6.96 9.38
C VAL A 205 -0.36 -7.67 9.19
N GLU A 206 0.21 -7.59 7.98
CA GLU A 206 1.59 -8.03 7.71
C GLU A 206 2.62 -7.11 8.41
N LEU A 207 3.48 -7.71 9.24
CA LEU A 207 4.41 -6.97 10.08
C LEU A 207 5.65 -6.48 9.33
N LYS A 208 6.01 -7.10 8.21
CA LYS A 208 7.20 -6.80 7.38
C LYS A 208 7.36 -5.32 7.08
N ALA A 209 6.23 -4.66 6.83
CA ALA A 209 6.17 -3.26 6.45
C ALA A 209 6.43 -2.31 7.62
N PHE A 210 6.32 -2.80 8.86
CA PHE A 210 6.37 -1.99 10.08
C PHE A 210 7.53 -2.37 10.99
N VAL A 211 7.82 -3.65 11.19
CA VAL A 211 8.89 -4.14 12.07
C VAL A 211 10.11 -4.48 11.23
N ALA A 212 11.25 -3.92 11.60
CA ALA A 212 12.50 -4.17 10.89
C ALA A 212 13.03 -5.58 11.19
N LYS A 213 13.80 -6.16 10.26
CA LYS A 213 14.39 -7.50 10.41
C LYS A 213 15.08 -7.69 11.75
N ASP A 214 15.92 -6.74 12.12
CA ASP A 214 16.72 -6.76 13.34
C ASP A 214 15.88 -6.62 14.61
N ALA A 215 14.62 -6.19 14.50
CA ALA A 215 13.69 -6.07 15.63
C ALA A 215 12.70 -7.23 15.70
N MET A 216 12.66 -8.11 14.71
CA MET A 216 11.87 -9.34 14.80
C MET A 216 12.57 -10.30 15.77
N PRO A 217 11.84 -11.00 16.65
CA PRO A 217 12.45 -11.99 17.52
C PRO A 217 13.14 -13.04 16.63
N ASP A 218 14.45 -13.21 16.82
CA ASP A 218 15.17 -14.31 16.21
C ASP A 218 14.56 -15.60 16.75
N HIS A 219 14.24 -16.54 15.87
CA HIS A 219 13.87 -17.89 16.28
C HIS A 219 15.13 -18.67 16.74
N GLU A 220 16.00 -18.07 17.55
CA GLU A 220 17.10 -18.80 18.22
C GLU A 220 16.55 -19.75 19.29
N ASP A 221 15.33 -19.55 19.80
CA ASP A 221 14.66 -20.53 20.67
C ASP A 221 14.12 -21.77 19.92
N ALA A 222 14.14 -21.75 18.58
CA ALA A 222 13.89 -22.94 17.76
C ALA A 222 15.14 -23.83 17.60
N ASP A 223 16.32 -23.41 18.09
CA ASP A 223 17.51 -24.26 18.18
C ASP A 223 17.44 -25.28 19.35
N SER A 224 16.33 -25.31 20.10
CA SER A 224 16.04 -26.44 21.01
C SER A 224 15.45 -27.67 20.29
N ASP A 225 14.99 -27.53 19.04
CA ASP A 225 14.51 -28.63 18.20
C ASP A 225 15.25 -28.64 16.86
N ALA A 226 16.49 -29.13 16.87
CA ALA A 226 17.33 -29.37 15.68
C ALA A 226 16.74 -30.40 14.67
N ASP A 227 15.45 -30.74 14.77
CA ASP A 227 14.77 -31.82 14.04
C ASP A 227 13.47 -31.35 13.34
N HIS A 228 13.29 -30.05 13.08
CA HIS A 228 12.12 -29.55 12.36
C HIS A 228 12.41 -29.08 10.93
N GLU A 229 12.10 -29.97 9.99
CA GLU A 229 11.91 -29.62 8.57
C GLU A 229 10.57 -28.86 8.41
N GLY A 230 10.61 -27.53 8.28
CA GLY A 230 9.46 -26.74 7.83
C GLY A 230 9.32 -25.34 8.45
N THR A 231 8.49 -24.52 7.79
CA THR A 231 8.37 -23.06 8.01
C THR A 231 7.56 -22.61 9.22
N GLY A 232 6.93 -23.55 9.93
CA GLY A 232 6.00 -23.24 11.02
C GLY A 232 4.60 -22.79 10.55
N ILE A 233 4.32 -22.73 9.24
CA ILE A 233 2.96 -22.52 8.69
C ILE A 233 2.01 -23.61 9.18
N GLU A 234 2.53 -24.82 9.29
CA GLU A 234 1.80 -26.04 9.65
C GLU A 234 1.27 -25.97 11.08
N ARG A 235 1.84 -25.07 11.90
CA ARG A 235 1.44 -24.81 13.29
C ARG A 235 0.42 -23.68 13.41
N LEU A 236 0.17 -22.94 12.34
CA LEU A 236 -0.79 -21.84 12.36
C LEU A 236 -2.21 -22.35 12.19
N SER A 237 -3.11 -21.80 12.99
CA SER A 237 -4.55 -21.91 12.78
C SER A 237 -5.10 -20.58 12.29
N LEU A 238 -6.06 -20.64 11.37
CA LEU A 238 -6.75 -19.45 10.90
C LEU A 238 -7.52 -18.82 12.06
N ARG A 239 -7.42 -17.50 12.21
CA ARG A 239 -8.25 -16.77 13.17
C ARG A 239 -9.74 -16.99 12.83
N PRO A 240 -10.61 -17.27 13.82
CA PRO A 240 -12.03 -17.53 13.56
C PRO A 240 -12.75 -16.40 12.81
N SER A 241 -12.32 -15.14 13.03
CA SER A 241 -12.90 -13.97 12.38
C SER A 241 -12.41 -13.73 10.95
N TRP A 242 -11.33 -14.39 10.51
CA TRP A 242 -10.65 -14.08 9.24
C TRP A 242 -11.59 -14.23 8.04
N GLY A 243 -12.33 -15.33 7.93
CA GLY A 243 -13.20 -15.59 6.78
C GLY A 243 -14.29 -14.52 6.61
N LEU A 244 -14.92 -14.10 7.71
CA LEU A 244 -15.90 -13.02 7.69
C LEU A 244 -15.25 -11.68 7.33
N ALA A 245 -14.13 -11.34 7.97
CA ALA A 245 -13.43 -10.09 7.75
C ALA A 245 -12.93 -9.96 6.30
N SER A 246 -12.35 -11.02 5.75
CA SER A 246 -11.85 -11.08 4.37
C SER A 246 -12.98 -10.97 3.35
N ASN A 247 -14.10 -11.69 3.54
CA ASN A 247 -15.24 -11.59 2.64
C ASN A 247 -15.88 -10.18 2.65
N LEU A 248 -16.04 -9.58 3.83
CA LEU A 248 -16.59 -8.24 3.95
C LEU A 248 -15.65 -7.20 3.32
N MET A 249 -14.36 -7.26 3.63
CA MET A 249 -13.39 -6.31 3.11
C MET A 249 -13.17 -6.48 1.61
N GLY A 250 -13.07 -7.72 1.12
CA GLY A 250 -12.97 -8.01 -0.31
C GLY A 250 -14.19 -7.51 -1.08
N GLY A 251 -15.40 -7.69 -0.53
CA GLY A 251 -16.62 -7.12 -1.08
C GLY A 251 -16.60 -5.59 -1.12
N ALA A 252 -16.18 -4.94 -0.02
CA ALA A 252 -16.07 -3.48 0.04
C ALA A 252 -15.02 -2.93 -0.95
N VAL A 253 -13.88 -3.59 -1.12
CA VAL A 253 -12.86 -3.22 -2.12
C VAL A 253 -13.42 -3.32 -3.53
N ALA A 254 -14.07 -4.44 -3.87
CA ALA A 254 -14.68 -4.63 -5.19
C ALA A 254 -15.76 -3.57 -5.49
N ILE A 255 -16.65 -3.32 -4.52
CA ILE A 255 -17.71 -2.30 -4.64
C ILE A 255 -17.08 -0.91 -4.78
N GLY A 256 -16.11 -0.56 -3.93
CA GLY A 256 -15.42 0.73 -3.98
C GLY A 256 -14.76 0.97 -5.33
N ILE A 257 -13.98 0.00 -5.81
CA ILE A 257 -13.29 0.06 -7.12
C ILE A 257 -14.29 0.25 -8.27
N VAL A 258 -15.33 -0.60 -8.34
CA VAL A 258 -16.34 -0.51 -9.40
C VAL A 258 -17.06 0.83 -9.35
N SER A 259 -17.36 1.32 -8.15
CA SER A 259 -18.08 2.60 -7.98
C SER A 259 -17.23 3.79 -8.38
N VAL A 260 -15.95 3.82 -8.03
CA VAL A 260 -15.00 4.85 -8.47
C VAL A 260 -14.82 4.83 -9.98
N LEU A 261 -14.66 3.64 -10.57
CA LEU A 261 -14.55 3.50 -12.02
C LEU A 261 -15.80 4.03 -12.72
N LEU A 262 -16.99 3.65 -12.25
CA LEU A 262 -18.25 4.14 -12.81
C LEU A 262 -18.39 5.65 -12.62
N ALA A 263 -18.14 6.16 -11.41
CA ALA A 263 -18.20 7.59 -11.12
C ALA A 263 -17.20 8.37 -12.00
N SER A 264 -16.00 7.83 -12.26
CA SER A 264 -14.98 8.51 -13.09
C SER A 264 -15.37 8.67 -14.56
N ILE A 265 -16.38 7.95 -15.03
CA ILE A 265 -16.96 8.10 -16.37
C ILE A 265 -17.90 9.31 -16.42
N PHE A 266 -18.55 9.63 -15.30
CA PHE A 266 -19.54 10.71 -15.20
C PHE A 266 -18.95 12.00 -14.65
N ASP A 267 -18.02 11.90 -13.71
CA ASP A 267 -17.34 13.02 -13.05
C ASP A 267 -15.90 13.13 -13.52
N GLU A 268 -15.70 13.94 -14.57
CA GLU A 268 -14.35 14.28 -15.06
C GLU A 268 -13.59 15.23 -14.12
N GLY A 269 -14.19 15.61 -12.97
CA GLY A 269 -13.57 16.46 -11.95
C GLY A 269 -13.21 17.87 -12.47
N TYR A 270 -13.75 18.30 -13.61
CA TYR A 270 -13.40 19.60 -14.19
C TYR A 270 -14.54 20.33 -14.94
N PRO A 271 -14.64 21.66 -14.79
CA PRO A 271 -13.89 22.52 -13.86
C PRO A 271 -14.21 22.17 -12.41
N VAL A 272 -13.18 22.00 -11.58
CA VAL A 272 -13.34 21.79 -10.13
C VAL A 272 -14.22 22.94 -9.62
N PRO A 273 -15.45 22.67 -9.17
CA PRO A 273 -16.36 23.72 -8.76
C PRO A 273 -15.75 24.54 -7.63
N ARG A 274 -15.93 25.87 -7.65
CA ARG A 274 -15.50 26.73 -6.52
C ARG A 274 -16.43 26.59 -5.31
N GLU A 275 -17.64 26.11 -5.55
CA GLU A 275 -18.72 25.91 -4.57
C GLU A 275 -19.13 24.43 -4.59
N LEU A 276 -19.67 23.91 -3.49
CA LEU A 276 -20.14 22.53 -3.41
C LEU A 276 -21.26 22.30 -4.43
N ALA A 277 -21.05 21.35 -5.34
CA ALA A 277 -22.12 20.83 -6.17
C ALA A 277 -22.77 19.66 -5.42
N VAL A 278 -24.06 19.76 -5.13
CA VAL A 278 -24.84 18.64 -4.56
C VAL A 278 -25.75 18.13 -5.66
N GLY A 279 -25.26 17.17 -6.45
CA GLY A 279 -26.06 16.49 -7.47
C GLY A 279 -27.18 15.64 -6.86
N GLY A 280 -28.43 15.83 -7.29
CA GLY A 280 -29.59 15.09 -6.81
C GLY A 280 -30.14 14.13 -7.87
N GLY A 281 -29.87 12.83 -7.75
CA GLY A 281 -30.47 11.79 -8.60
C GLY A 281 -30.34 10.37 -8.02
N PRO A 282 -31.17 9.38 -8.41
CA PRO A 282 -31.08 8.01 -7.90
C PRO A 282 -29.77 7.29 -8.25
N ALA A 283 -29.19 7.59 -9.42
CA ALA A 283 -27.85 7.16 -9.79
C ALA A 283 -26.78 7.75 -8.86
N ASN A 284 -27.02 8.96 -8.34
CA ASN A 284 -26.15 9.62 -7.38
C ASN A 284 -26.18 8.91 -6.01
N LEU A 285 -27.28 8.31 -5.56
CA LEU A 285 -27.28 7.60 -4.26
C LEU A 285 -26.41 6.34 -4.28
N LEU A 286 -26.54 5.48 -5.30
CA LEU A 286 -25.72 4.26 -5.40
C LEU A 286 -24.24 4.59 -5.59
N LEU A 287 -23.93 5.57 -6.44
CA LEU A 287 -22.56 6.06 -6.63
C LEU A 287 -22.03 6.69 -5.35
N THR A 288 -22.81 7.51 -4.65
CA THR A 288 -22.46 8.08 -3.35
C THR A 288 -22.12 7.00 -2.34
N VAL A 289 -22.98 6.00 -2.17
CA VAL A 289 -22.73 4.88 -1.25
C VAL A 289 -21.45 4.14 -1.65
N GLY A 290 -21.31 3.80 -2.93
CA GLY A 290 -20.16 3.06 -3.44
C GLY A 290 -18.83 3.81 -3.31
N VAL A 291 -18.82 5.10 -3.62
CA VAL A 291 -17.67 6.00 -3.45
C VAL A 291 -17.31 6.14 -1.96
N ASN A 292 -18.31 6.26 -1.08
CA ASN A 292 -18.06 6.29 0.36
C ASN A 292 -17.56 4.95 0.91
N ILE A 293 -17.95 3.81 0.31
CA ILE A 293 -17.34 2.50 0.60
C ILE A 293 -15.85 2.51 0.22
N GLY A 294 -15.49 3.15 -0.89
CA GLY A 294 -14.08 3.38 -1.25
C GLY A 294 -13.32 4.17 -0.18
N VAL A 295 -13.91 5.26 0.33
CA VAL A 295 -13.33 6.03 1.45
C VAL A 295 -13.21 5.17 2.71
N PHE A 296 -14.20 4.32 3.01
CA PHE A 296 -14.15 3.38 4.13
C PHE A 296 -12.97 2.41 4.01
N VAL A 297 -12.70 1.86 2.82
CA VAL A 297 -11.53 1.00 2.56
C VAL A 297 -10.23 1.75 2.91
N LEU A 298 -10.10 3.01 2.49
CA LEU A 298 -8.93 3.84 2.81
C LEU A 298 -8.80 4.10 4.31
N LEU A 299 -9.90 4.37 5.01
CA LEU A 299 -9.89 4.55 6.46
C LEU A 299 -9.45 3.28 7.19
N VAL A 300 -9.92 2.11 6.75
CA VAL A 300 -9.44 0.82 7.28
C VAL A 300 -7.94 0.68 7.04
N GLY A 301 -7.44 1.01 5.84
CA GLY A 301 -6.02 1.01 5.54
C GLY A 301 -5.19 1.91 6.47
N LEU A 302 -5.68 3.13 6.74
CA LEU A 302 -5.03 4.05 7.66
C LEU A 302 -4.99 3.50 9.10
N VAL A 303 -6.09 2.87 9.55
CA VAL A 303 -6.16 2.21 10.86
C VAL A 303 -5.18 1.04 10.93
N LEU A 304 -5.11 0.19 9.90
CA LEU A 304 -4.16 -0.92 9.83
C LEU A 304 -2.71 -0.42 9.83
N SER A 305 -2.43 0.65 9.11
CA SER A 305 -1.10 1.29 9.11
C SER A 305 -0.72 1.81 10.50
N THR A 306 -1.66 2.44 11.20
CA THR A 306 -1.45 2.91 12.58
C THR A 306 -1.27 1.73 13.53
N TYR A 307 -2.08 0.69 13.39
CA TYR A 307 -1.98 -0.53 14.19
C TYR A 307 -0.63 -1.23 13.99
N GLY A 308 -0.14 -1.37 12.76
CA GLY A 308 1.19 -1.90 12.48
C GLY A 308 2.31 -1.08 13.13
N ASN A 309 2.19 0.25 13.14
CA ASN A 309 3.15 1.14 13.83
C ASN A 309 3.09 1.00 15.36
N VAL A 310 1.90 0.81 15.94
CA VAL A 310 1.75 0.52 17.37
C VAL A 310 2.41 -0.81 17.71
N LEU A 311 2.26 -1.83 16.86
CA LEU A 311 2.95 -3.11 17.03
C LEU A 311 4.47 -2.93 16.96
N ARG A 312 5.01 -2.19 15.98
CA ARG A 312 6.45 -1.84 15.95
C ARG A 312 6.90 -1.27 17.29
N SER A 313 6.22 -0.24 17.78
CA SER A 313 6.58 0.41 19.05
C SER A 313 6.58 -0.57 20.22
N ARG A 314 5.63 -1.51 20.28
CA ARG A 314 5.60 -2.54 21.34
C ARG A 314 6.78 -3.50 21.24
N TYR A 315 7.11 -3.97 20.04
CA TYR A 315 8.27 -4.86 19.82
C TYR A 315 9.58 -4.18 20.20
N GLU A 316 9.79 -2.93 19.75
CA GLU A 316 10.99 -2.15 20.10
C GLU A 316 11.09 -1.95 21.63
N SER A 317 9.98 -1.62 22.30
CA SER A 317 9.97 -1.46 23.77
C SER A 317 10.18 -2.76 24.55
N GLN A 318 9.70 -3.91 24.05
CA GLN A 318 9.94 -5.22 24.68
C GLN A 318 11.42 -5.58 24.61
N ARG A 319 12.02 -5.43 23.43
CA ARG A 319 13.44 -5.72 23.23
C ARG A 319 14.35 -4.82 24.08
N GLU A 320 14.04 -3.53 24.19
CA GLU A 320 14.78 -2.62 25.08
C GLU A 320 14.74 -3.08 26.54
N ARG A 321 13.61 -3.64 27.00
CA ARG A 321 13.51 -4.19 28.37
C ARG A 321 14.31 -5.48 28.53
N GLU A 322 14.27 -6.37 27.55
CA GLU A 322 15.06 -7.60 27.54
C GLU A 322 16.57 -7.31 27.53
N GLU A 323 17.02 -6.35 26.71
CA GLU A 323 18.43 -5.93 26.68
C GLU A 323 18.88 -5.32 28.02
N VAL A 324 18.03 -4.53 28.69
CA VAL A 324 18.31 -3.98 30.02
C VAL A 324 18.39 -5.08 31.08
N THR A 325 17.43 -6.00 31.08
CA THR A 325 17.37 -7.14 32.04
C THR A 325 18.55 -8.11 31.84
N ALA A 326 18.97 -8.32 30.58
CA ALA A 326 20.17 -9.11 30.30
C ALA A 326 21.46 -8.41 30.75
N ALA A 327 21.51 -7.08 30.68
CA ALA A 327 22.68 -6.28 31.07
C ALA A 327 22.82 -6.07 32.59
N ASP A 328 21.72 -6.12 33.34
CA ASP A 328 21.71 -5.96 34.80
C ASP A 328 21.84 -7.29 35.58
N GLY A 329 21.85 -8.43 34.86
CA GLY A 329 21.97 -9.77 35.45
C GLY A 329 20.70 -10.23 36.18
N GLY A 330 19.56 -9.58 35.95
CA GLY A 330 18.27 -9.99 36.49
C GLY A 330 17.70 -11.21 35.78
N GLU A 331 17.14 -12.14 36.54
CA GLU A 331 16.23 -13.15 35.98
C GLU A 331 14.97 -12.44 35.46
N PRO A 332 14.39 -12.89 34.32
CA PRO A 332 13.17 -12.31 33.79
C PRO A 332 12.06 -12.44 34.83
N VAL A 333 11.49 -11.29 35.22
CA VAL A 333 10.32 -11.26 36.10
C VAL A 333 9.12 -11.68 35.26
N ASP A 334 8.69 -12.93 35.46
CA ASP A 334 7.38 -13.41 34.99
C ASP A 334 6.28 -12.60 35.70
N ASP A 335 5.62 -11.70 34.96
CA ASP A 335 4.38 -11.07 35.40
C ASP A 335 3.20 -11.97 34.96
N ASP A 336 2.57 -12.64 35.95
CA ASP A 336 1.29 -13.37 35.85
C ASP A 336 0.12 -12.49 35.35
#